data_AF-A0A9D1CLK9-F1
#
_entry.id   AF-A0A9D1CLK9-F1
#
_cell.length_a   1.000
_cell.length_b   1.000
_cell.length_c   1.000
_cell.angle_alpha   90.00
_cell.angle_beta   90.00
_cell.angle_gamma   90.00
#
_symmetry.space_group_name_H-M   'P 1'
#
loop_
_entity.id
_entity.type
_entity.pdbx_description
1 polymer ?
#
loop_
_entity_poly.entity_id
_entity_poly.type
_entity_poly.pdbx_seq_one_letter_code
_entity_poly.pdbx_strand_id
1 'polypeptide(L)'
;MRQPKNKHIVKTKRRLVLFGITCCAVIIGLTIMLGKTWVEIYQKYQQKDSLTAKLEELQKEEEELKADVERLQDPDYVARYAREKYLYSKDGEFIIKLP
;
A
#
# COMPACT_ATOMS: atom_id res chain seq x y z
N MET A 1 21.31 -52.56 -56.24
CA MET A 1 20.94 -51.14 -56.08
C MET A 1 20.48 -50.88 -54.66
N ARG A 2 21.24 -50.18 -53.81
CA ARG A 2 20.80 -49.75 -52.48
C ARG A 2 21.01 -48.25 -52.34
N GLN A 3 19.91 -47.50 -52.38
CA GLN A 3 19.88 -46.04 -52.24
C GLN A 3 20.14 -45.64 -50.76
N PRO A 4 21.09 -44.75 -50.44
CA PRO A 4 21.25 -44.22 -49.09
C PRO A 4 20.37 -42.97 -48.89
N LYS A 5 19.04 -43.13 -48.85
CA LYS A 5 18.12 -41.97 -48.84
C LYS A 5 17.72 -41.45 -47.45
N ASN A 6 18.27 -42.01 -46.36
CA ASN A 6 17.76 -41.70 -45.01
C ASN A 6 18.52 -40.62 -44.22
N LYS A 7 19.77 -40.28 -44.56
CA LYS A 7 20.58 -39.34 -43.74
C LYS A 7 20.06 -37.89 -43.74
N HIS A 8 19.35 -37.45 -44.78
CA HIS A 8 18.85 -36.07 -44.86
C HIS A 8 17.58 -35.87 -44.00
N ILE A 9 16.68 -36.86 -43.97
CA ILE A 9 15.40 -36.77 -43.24
C ILE A 9 15.62 -36.74 -41.73
N VAL A 10 16.57 -37.54 -41.20
CA VAL A 10 16.94 -37.48 -39.76
C VAL A 10 17.58 -36.16 -39.36
N LYS A 11 18.37 -35.52 -40.24
CA LYS A 11 18.96 -34.19 -39.99
C LYS A 11 17.88 -33.10 -39.94
N THR A 12 16.92 -33.13 -40.87
CA THR A 12 15.81 -32.16 -40.90
C THR A 12 14.87 -32.32 -39.71
N LYS A 13 14.54 -33.56 -39.31
CA LYS A 13 13.73 -33.85 -38.11
C LYS A 13 14.42 -33.39 -36.82
N ARG A 14 15.74 -33.60 -36.69
CA ARG A 14 16.52 -33.12 -35.54
C ARG A 14 16.53 -31.59 -35.45
N ARG A 15 16.62 -30.88 -36.59
CA ARG A 15 16.53 -29.42 -36.64
C ARG A 15 15.15 -28.92 -36.18
N LEU A 16 14.08 -29.61 -36.60
CA LEU A 16 12.71 -29.27 -36.24
C LEU A 16 12.43 -29.46 -34.74
N VAL A 17 12.95 -30.54 -34.14
CA VAL A 17 12.85 -30.78 -32.69
C VAL A 17 13.62 -29.73 -31.89
N LEU A 18 14.82 -29.33 -32.34
CA LEU A 18 15.59 -28.26 -31.70
C LEU A 18 14.84 -26.92 -31.74
N PHE A 19 14.21 -26.58 -32.86
CA PHE A 19 13.37 -25.39 -32.96
C PHE A 19 12.14 -25.47 -32.02
N GLY A 20 11.49 -26.64 -31.95
CA GLY A 20 10.39 -26.87 -31.01
C GLY A 20 10.79 -26.63 -29.56
N ILE A 21 11.93 -27.18 -29.13
CA ILE A 21 12.48 -26.98 -27.77
C ILE A 21 12.77 -25.50 -27.52
N THR A 22 13.36 -24.78 -28.50
CA THR A 22 13.63 -23.35 -28.34
C THR A 22 12.35 -22.52 -28.20
N CYS A 23 11.30 -22.83 -28.97
CA CYS A 23 10.00 -22.16 -28.83
C CYS A 23 9.37 -22.45 -27.46
N CYS A 24 9.41 -23.71 -26.99
CA CYS A 24 8.90 -24.06 -25.66
C CYS A 24 9.67 -23.32 -24.55
N ALA A 25 11.00 -23.20 -24.66
CA ALA A 25 11.82 -22.48 -23.69
C ALA A 25 11.44 -20.99 -23.62
N VAL A 26 11.19 -20.34 -24.78
CA VAL A 26 10.73 -18.95 -24.83
C VAL A 26 9.35 -18.80 -24.18
N ILE A 27 8.41 -19.70 -24.46
CA ILE A 27 7.07 -19.68 -23.87
C ILE A 27 7.14 -19.82 -22.34
N ILE A 28 7.95 -20.75 -21.83
CA ILE A 28 8.15 -20.94 -20.39
C ILE A 28 8.79 -19.69 -19.76
N GLY A 29 9.77 -19.07 -20.43
CA GLY A 29 10.37 -17.82 -19.96
C GLY A 29 9.35 -16.70 -19.82
N LEU A 30 8.46 -16.55 -20.81
CA LEU A 30 7.41 -15.53 -20.81
C LEU A 30 6.35 -15.79 -19.71
N THR A 31 5.94 -17.03 -19.50
CA THR A 31 4.95 -17.35 -18.45
C THR A 31 5.49 -17.08 -17.05
N ILE A 32 6.78 -17.35 -16.80
CA ILE A 32 7.43 -17.03 -15.52
C ILE A 32 7.48 -15.51 -15.31
N MET A 33 7.82 -14.73 -16.34
CA MET A 33 7.82 -13.27 -16.24
C MET A 33 6.43 -12.73 -15.92
N LEU A 34 5.40 -13.17 -16.67
CA LEU A 34 4.03 -12.77 -16.41
C LEU A 34 3.60 -13.13 -14.99
N GLY A 35 3.84 -14.36 -14.54
CA GLY A 35 3.48 -14.81 -13.20
C GLY A 35 4.07 -13.94 -12.09
N LYS A 36 5.34 -13.51 -12.23
CA LYS A 36 5.97 -12.56 -11.28
C LYS A 36 5.26 -11.21 -11.28
N THR A 37 4.94 -10.67 -12.45
CA THR A 37 4.22 -9.39 -12.57
C THR A 37 2.84 -9.46 -11.95
N TRP A 38 2.11 -10.57 -12.10
CA TRP A 38 0.79 -10.78 -11.47
C TRP A 38 0.87 -10.74 -9.94
N VAL A 39 1.87 -11.41 -9.35
CA VAL A 39 2.07 -11.42 -7.89
C VAL A 39 2.46 -10.02 -7.39
N GLU A 40 3.33 -9.32 -8.10
CA GLU A 40 3.76 -7.97 -7.74
C GLU A 40 2.60 -6.96 -7.80
N ILE A 41 1.73 -7.06 -8.82
CA ILE A 41 0.53 -6.24 -8.92
C ILE A 41 -0.42 -6.51 -7.75
N TYR A 42 -0.64 -7.77 -7.41
CA TYR A 42 -1.51 -8.13 -6.28
C TYR A 42 -0.99 -7.58 -4.95
N GLN A 43 0.33 -7.69 -4.71
CA GLN A 43 0.97 -7.12 -3.52
C GLN A 43 0.88 -5.59 -3.49
N LYS A 44 1.07 -4.92 -4.63
CA LYS A 44 0.93 -3.46 -4.74
C LYS A 44 -0.50 -3.00 -4.48
N TYR A 45 -1.51 -3.77 -4.90
CA TYR A 45 -2.91 -3.45 -4.64
C TYR A 45 -3.24 -3.50 -3.15
N GLN A 46 -2.83 -4.59 -2.48
CA GLN A 46 -2.97 -4.73 -1.02
C GLN A 46 -2.25 -3.62 -0.24
N GLN A 47 -1.03 -3.26 -0.65
CA GLN A 47 -0.30 -2.15 -0.05
C GLN A 47 -1.05 -0.83 -0.26
N LYS A 48 -1.57 -0.57 -1.46
CA LYS A 48 -2.36 0.63 -1.73
C LYS A 48 -3.57 0.75 -0.83
N ASP A 49 -4.37 -0.30 -0.71
CA ASP A 49 -5.57 -0.27 0.15
C ASP A 49 -5.21 0.00 1.61
N SER A 50 -4.14 -0.63 2.11
CA SER A 50 -3.66 -0.38 3.48
C SER A 50 -3.13 1.04 3.69
N LEU A 51 -2.49 1.63 2.68
CA LEU A 51 -1.99 3.01 2.74
C LEU A 51 -3.13 4.02 2.64
N THR A 52 -4.14 3.75 1.80
CA THR A 52 -5.34 4.58 1.69
C THR A 52 -6.12 4.59 2.99
N ALA A 53 -6.30 3.43 3.63
CA ALA A 53 -6.96 3.36 4.94
C ALA A 53 -6.21 4.17 6.01
N LYS A 54 -4.87 4.06 6.05
CA LYS A 54 -4.04 4.87 6.97
C LYS A 54 -4.10 6.36 6.67
N LEU A 55 -4.17 6.74 5.39
CA LEU A 55 -4.31 8.15 5.01
C LEU A 55 -5.65 8.71 5.47
N GLU A 56 -6.75 7.96 5.31
CA GLU A 56 -8.06 8.38 5.80
C GLU A 56 -8.09 8.51 7.33
N GLU A 57 -7.44 7.58 8.05
CA GLU A 57 -7.30 7.65 9.51
C GLU A 57 -6.51 8.88 9.95
N LEU A 58 -5.35 9.12 9.33
CA LEU A 58 -4.51 10.28 9.61
C LEU A 58 -5.19 11.61 9.26
N GLN A 59 -5.98 11.66 8.18
CA GLN A 59 -6.73 12.85 7.81
C GLN A 59 -7.82 13.17 8.83
N LYS A 60 -8.52 12.16 9.35
CA LYS A 60 -9.50 12.36 10.44
C LYS A 60 -8.81 12.86 11.71
N GLU A 61 -7.67 12.27 12.07
CA GLU A 61 -6.90 12.72 13.23
C GLU A 61 -6.40 14.18 13.04
N GLU A 62 -5.99 14.56 11.83
CA GLU A 62 -5.58 15.93 11.52
C GLU A 62 -6.77 16.92 11.64
N GLU A 63 -7.97 16.55 11.17
CA GLU A 63 -9.18 17.37 11.30
C GLU A 63 -9.60 17.52 12.77
N GLU A 64 -9.55 16.45 13.56
CA GLU A 64 -9.84 16.49 15.00
C GLU A 64 -8.83 17.37 15.74
N LEU A 65 -7.53 17.20 15.49
CA LEU A 65 -6.50 18.05 16.09
C LEU A 65 -6.65 19.51 15.69
N LYS A 66 -7.00 19.81 14.44
CA LYS A 66 -7.25 21.20 14.00
C LYS A 66 -8.45 21.80 14.72
N ALA A 67 -9.54 21.05 14.87
CA ALA A 67 -10.70 21.48 15.63
C ALA A 67 -10.36 21.73 17.10
N ASP A 68 -9.52 20.88 17.70
CA ASP A 68 -9.04 21.08 19.07
C ASP A 68 -8.12 22.28 19.20
N VAL A 69 -7.24 22.53 18.23
CA VAL A 69 -6.39 23.74 18.20
C VAL A 69 -7.23 25.01 18.05
N GLU A 70 -8.26 25.00 17.21
CA GLU A 70 -9.18 26.13 17.06
C GLU A 70 -9.96 26.39 18.36
N ARG A 71 -10.44 25.33 19.01
CA ARG A 71 -11.05 25.42 20.35
C ARG A 71 -10.07 25.96 21.39
N LEU A 72 -8.82 25.50 21.38
CA LEU A 72 -7.76 25.97 22.29
C LEU A 72 -7.27 27.39 21.98
N GLN A 73 -7.49 27.90 20.77
CA GLN A 73 -7.22 29.30 20.44
C GLN A 73 -8.32 30.26 20.93
N ASP A 74 -9.52 29.76 21.20
CA ASP A 74 -10.59 30.57 21.76
C ASP A 74 -10.29 30.92 23.24
N PRO A 75 -10.08 32.21 23.57
CA PRO A 75 -9.74 32.64 24.91
C PRO A 75 -10.84 32.31 25.94
N ASP A 76 -12.11 32.22 25.53
CA ASP A 76 -13.22 31.82 26.41
C ASP A 76 -13.17 30.31 26.73
N TYR A 77 -12.78 29.48 25.75
CA TYR A 77 -12.59 28.04 25.95
C TYR A 77 -11.38 27.76 26.85
N VAL A 78 -10.25 28.44 26.64
CA VAL A 78 -9.07 28.33 27.52
C VAL A 78 -9.39 28.78 28.94
N ALA A 79 -10.12 29.89 29.10
CA ALA A 79 -10.55 30.36 30.41
C ALA A 79 -11.54 29.41 31.09
N ARG A 80 -12.41 28.73 30.34
CA ARG A 80 -13.30 27.66 30.88
C ARG A 80 -12.51 26.41 31.26
N TYR A 81 -11.60 25.94 30.41
CA TYR A 81 -10.76 24.78 30.68
C TYR A 81 -9.86 25.01 31.90
N ALA A 82 -9.25 26.19 32.01
CA ALA A 82 -8.47 26.57 33.18
C ALA A 82 -9.32 26.63 34.46
N ARG A 83 -10.56 27.13 34.37
CA ARG A 83 -11.54 27.12 35.48
C ARG A 83 -11.94 25.71 35.91
N GLU A 84 -12.30 24.85 34.96
CA GLU A 84 -12.77 23.48 35.26
C GLU A 84 -11.65 22.54 35.71
N LYS A 85 -10.47 22.62 35.09
CA LYS A 85 -9.39 21.64 35.29
C LYS A 85 -8.32 22.08 36.27
N TYR A 86 -8.06 23.37 36.34
CA TYR A 86 -6.99 23.95 37.17
C TYR A 86 -7.52 24.88 38.26
N LEU A 87 -8.85 24.97 38.43
CA LEU A 87 -9.50 25.86 39.41
C LEU A 87 -9.02 27.31 39.26
N TYR A 88 -8.69 27.74 38.04
CA TYR A 88 -8.23 29.09 37.76
C TYR A 88 -9.40 30.06 37.90
N SER A 89 -9.18 31.26 38.41
CA SER A 89 -10.25 32.25 38.65
C SER A 89 -9.85 33.59 38.02
N LYS A 90 -10.81 34.32 37.44
CA LYS A 90 -10.53 35.65 36.89
C LYS A 90 -10.41 36.67 38.03
N ASP A 91 -9.72 37.79 37.80
CA ASP A 91 -9.64 38.89 38.78
C ASP A 91 -11.06 39.32 39.20
N GLY A 92 -11.42 39.02 40.46
CA GLY A 92 -12.75 39.28 41.05
C GLY A 92 -13.63 38.05 41.33
N GLU A 93 -13.23 36.82 40.97
CA GLU A 93 -13.99 35.59 41.23
C GLU A 93 -13.39 34.77 42.40
N PHE A 94 -14.22 34.22 43.30
CA PHE A 94 -13.79 33.41 44.45
C PHE A 94 -13.90 31.90 44.17
N ILE A 95 -12.82 31.15 44.42
CA ILE A 95 -12.81 29.68 44.32
C ILE A 95 -13.30 29.09 45.64
N ILE A 96 -14.54 28.58 45.67
CA ILE A 96 -15.10 27.92 46.85
C ILE A 96 -14.73 26.43 46.80
N LYS A 97 -13.81 25.99 47.66
CA LYS A 97 -13.56 24.56 47.92
C LYS A 97 -14.43 24.13 49.10
N LEU A 98 -15.47 23.34 48.84
CA LEU A 98 -16.19 22.65 49.91
C LEU A 98 -15.30 21.52 50.48
N PRO A 99 -15.24 21.35 51.81
CA PRO A 99 -14.56 20.22 52.45
C PRO A 99 -15.26 18.88 52.18
#